data_AF-A0A1J3GZX8-F1
#
_entry.id   AF-A0A1J3GZX8-F1
#
_cell.length_a   1.000
_cell.length_b   1.000
_cell.length_c   1.000
_cell.angle_alpha   90.00
_cell.angle_beta   90.00
_cell.angle_gamma   90.00
#
_symmetry.space_group_name_H-M   'P 1'
#
loop_
_entity.id
_entity.type
_entity.pdbx_description
1 polymer ?
#
loop_
_entity_poly.entity_id
_entity_poly.type
_entity_poly.pdbx_seq_one_letter_code
_entity_poly.pdbx_strand_id
1 'polypeptide(L)'
;DFDNALSCVIITHFHMDHVGALPYYTEVCGYNGPVYMSYPTKALSPLMLEDYRRVMVDRRGEEELFTTAHIANCMKKVIAVDLKQTIQ
;
A
#
# COMPACT_ATOMS: atom_id res chain seq x y z
N ASP A 1 5.86 -12.07 13.97
CA ASP A 1 5.13 -12.55 12.79
C ASP A 1 3.89 -11.67 12.64
N PHE A 2 3.87 -10.84 11.61
CA PHE A 2 2.77 -9.88 11.40
C PHE A 2 1.47 -10.58 11.00
N ASP A 3 1.57 -11.71 10.30
CA ASP A 3 0.42 -12.42 9.74
C ASP A 3 -0.43 -13.07 10.84
N ASN A 4 0.20 -13.44 11.95
CA ASN A 4 -0.49 -13.96 13.13
C ASN A 4 -0.95 -12.87 14.12
N ALA A 5 -0.44 -11.63 14.00
CA ALA A 5 -0.75 -10.54 14.92
C ALA A 5 -1.88 -9.64 14.43
N LEU A 6 -2.10 -9.53 13.12
CA LEU A 6 -3.14 -8.70 12.51
C LEU A 6 -4.08 -9.55 11.67
N SER A 7 -5.39 -9.42 11.90
CA SER A 7 -6.39 -10.05 11.04
C SER A 7 -6.47 -9.41 9.66
N CYS A 8 -6.30 -8.08 9.59
CA CYS A 8 -6.32 -7.32 8.34
C CYS A 8 -5.72 -5.92 8.50
N VAL A 9 -5.49 -5.25 7.36
CA VAL A 9 -5.17 -3.82 7.27
C VAL A 9 -6.25 -3.13 6.46
N ILE A 10 -6.70 -1.96 6.91
CA ILE A 10 -7.67 -1.13 6.19
C ILE A 10 -7.02 0.22 5.89
N ILE A 11 -7.00 0.61 4.62
CA ILE A 11 -6.53 1.93 4.20
C ILE A 11 -7.74 2.82 3.93
N THR A 12 -7.81 3.93 4.65
CA THR A 12 -8.99 4.83 4.65
C THR A 12 -9.12 5.62 3.36
N HIS A 13 -8.00 6.17 2.86
CA HIS A 13 -7.93 6.92 1.61
C HIS A 13 -6.49 6.96 1.07
N PHE A 14 -6.31 7.52 -0.14
CA PHE A 14 -5.09 7.37 -0.95
C PHE A 14 -3.96 8.36 -0.63
N HIS A 15 -4.14 9.29 0.31
CA HIS A 15 -3.08 10.24 0.62
C HIS A 15 -1.87 9.55 1.25
N MET A 16 -0.70 10.16 1.06
CA MET A 16 0.61 9.57 1.38
C MET A 16 0.76 9.23 2.86
N ASP A 17 0.16 10.03 3.74
CA ASP A 17 0.13 9.81 5.19
C ASP A 17 -0.66 8.56 5.61
N HIS A 18 -1.47 8.00 4.71
CA HIS A 18 -2.21 6.76 4.93
C HIS A 18 -1.69 5.57 4.13
N VAL A 19 -1.22 5.78 2.89
CA VAL A 19 -0.78 4.69 2.01
C VAL A 19 0.75 4.52 1.94
N GLY A 20 1.53 5.53 2.32
CA GLY A 20 2.96 5.62 2.02
C GLY A 20 3.80 4.48 2.57
N ALA A 21 3.46 3.99 3.76
CA ALA A 21 4.19 2.88 4.39
C ALA A 21 3.78 1.49 3.87
N LEU A 22 2.71 1.39 3.08
CA LEU A 22 2.11 0.11 2.72
C LEU A 22 3.07 -0.80 1.92
N PRO A 23 3.78 -0.33 0.87
CA PRO A 23 4.70 -1.20 0.14
C PRO A 23 5.88 -1.70 0.99
N TYR A 24 6.38 -0.84 1.88
CA TYR A 24 7.43 -1.21 2.82
C TYR A 24 6.91 -2.28 3.81
N TYR A 25 5.72 -2.07 4.36
CA TYR A 25 5.12 -2.99 5.32
C TYR A 25 4.83 -4.38 4.71
N THR A 26 4.31 -4.45 3.48
CA THR A 26 3.96 -5.73 2.86
C THR A 26 5.15 -6.45 2.23
N GLU A 27 6.06 -5.72 1.56
CA GLU A 27 7.13 -6.34 0.76
C GLU A 27 8.49 -6.38 1.48
N VAL A 28 8.77 -5.45 2.40
CA VAL A 28 10.03 -5.40 3.15
C VAL A 28 9.88 -6.01 4.54
N CYS A 29 8.84 -5.63 5.29
CA CYS A 29 8.56 -6.21 6.60
C CYS A 29 7.90 -7.61 6.53
N GLY A 30 7.30 -7.95 5.39
CA GLY A 30 6.79 -9.28 5.11
C GLY A 30 5.38 -9.57 5.63
N TYR A 31 4.49 -8.58 5.70
CA TYR A 31 3.07 -8.84 5.93
C TYR A 31 2.37 -9.34 4.65
N ASN A 32 1.66 -10.46 4.78
CA ASN A 32 0.93 -11.15 3.70
C ASN A 32 -0.58 -11.28 3.97
N GLY A 33 -1.06 -10.79 5.12
CA GLY A 33 -2.48 -10.74 5.42
C GLY A 33 -3.27 -9.79 4.50
N PRO A 34 -4.61 -9.80 4.60
CA PRO A 34 -5.47 -9.03 3.71
C PRO A 34 -5.34 -7.53 3.94
N VAL A 35 -5.39 -6.77 2.85
CA VAL A 35 -5.41 -5.29 2.84
C VAL A 35 -6.67 -4.83 2.12
N TYR A 36 -7.47 -3.97 2.75
CA TYR A 36 -8.73 -3.48 2.20
C TYR A 36 -8.65 -2.00 1.84
N MET A 37 -9.22 -1.66 0.68
CA MET A 37 -9.34 -0.31 0.16
C MET A 37 -10.69 -0.13 -0.53
N SER A 38 -11.18 1.10 -0.63
CA SER A 38 -12.21 1.41 -1.60
C SER A 38 -11.65 1.37 -3.04
N TYR A 39 -12.51 1.12 -4.03
CA TYR A 39 -12.09 1.13 -5.45
C TYR A 39 -11.33 2.40 -5.87
N PRO A 40 -11.79 3.62 -5.51
CA PRO A 40 -11.06 4.84 -5.86
C PRO A 40 -9.69 4.91 -5.19
N THR A 41 -9.59 4.46 -3.93
CA THR A 41 -8.32 4.43 -3.20
C THR A 41 -7.33 3.50 -3.90
N LYS A 42 -7.74 2.25 -4.17
CA LYS A 42 -6.89 1.27 -4.85
C LYS A 42 -6.39 1.75 -6.21
N ALA A 43 -7.21 2.50 -6.96
CA ALA A 43 -6.84 3.03 -8.27
C ALA A 43 -5.79 4.17 -8.17
N LEU A 44 -5.88 5.02 -7.15
CA LEU A 44 -5.00 6.19 -6.99
C LEU A 44 -3.73 5.89 -6.19
N SER A 45 -3.77 4.94 -5.26
CA SER A 45 -2.62 4.52 -4.44
C SER A 45 -1.33 4.25 -5.22
N PRO A 46 -1.30 3.45 -6.31
CA PRO A 46 -0.06 3.20 -7.05
C PRO A 46 0.52 4.46 -7.69
N LEU A 47 -0.33 5.40 -8.13
CA LEU A 47 0.11 6.67 -8.70
C LEU A 47 0.80 7.53 -7.63
N MET A 48 0.18 7.66 -6.45
CA MET A 48 0.75 8.42 -5.34
C MET A 48 2.08 7.84 -4.87
N LEU A 49 2.16 6.52 -4.73
CA LEU A 49 3.37 5.82 -4.28
C LEU A 49 4.54 5.97 -5.27
N GLU A 50 4.27 5.87 -6.57
CA GLU A 50 5.30 6.02 -7.59
C GLU A 50 5.78 7.47 -7.69
N ASP A 51 4.90 8.47 -7.56
CA ASP A 51 5.30 9.88 -7.53
C ASP A 51 6.21 10.17 -6.32
N TYR A 52 5.86 9.69 -5.13
CA TYR A 52 6.70 9.80 -3.94
C TYR A 52 8.06 9.15 -4.13
N ARG A 53 8.10 7.91 -4.66
CA ARG A 53 9.37 7.20 -4.91
C ARG A 53 10.28 8.03 -5.82
N ARG A 54 9.76 8.55 -6.93
CA ARG A 54 10.51 9.40 -7.86
C ARG A 54 10.99 10.69 -7.23
N VAL A 55 10.17 11.34 -6.40
CA VAL A 55 10.57 12.58 -5.73
C VAL A 55 11.67 12.32 -4.69
N MET A 56 11.53 11.29 -3.87
CA MET A 56 12.49 11.01 -2.79
C MET A 56 13.81 10.45 -3.33
N VAL A 57 13.74 9.45 -4.21
CA VAL A 57 14.92 8.76 -4.73
C VAL A 57 15.55 9.57 -5.86
N ASP A 58 14.80 9.85 -6.94
CA ASP A 58 15.40 10.41 -8.15
C ASP A 58 15.72 11.91 -8.02
N ARG A 59 14.91 12.68 -7.27
CA ARG A 59 15.10 14.14 -7.13
C ARG A 59 15.86 14.55 -5.88
N ARG A 60 15.63 13.89 -4.75
CA ARG A 60 16.24 14.25 -3.46
C ARG A 60 17.46 13.37 -3.10
N GLY A 61 17.67 12.26 -3.80
CA GLY A 61 18.77 11.34 -3.54
C GLY A 61 18.67 10.63 -2.18
N GLU A 62 17.46 10.50 -1.65
CA GLU A 62 17.20 9.73 -0.43
C GLU A 62 17.29 8.22 -0.70
N GLU A 63 17.45 7.44 0.37
CA GLU A 63 17.48 5.98 0.30
C GLU A 63 16.16 5.42 -0.23
N GLU A 64 16.24 4.46 -1.15
CA GLU A 64 15.05 3.80 -1.70
C GLU A 64 14.45 2.84 -0.67
N LEU A 65 13.32 3.25 -0.06
CA LEU A 65 12.59 2.43 0.90
C LEU A 65 11.84 1.26 0.23
N PHE A 66 11.34 1.47 -0.98
CA PHE A 66 10.64 0.45 -1.76
C PHE A 66 10.72 0.72 -3.25
N THR A 67 10.68 -0.36 -4.04
CA THR A 67 10.82 -0.31 -5.51
C THR A 67 9.46 -0.21 -6.20
N THR A 68 9.45 0.14 -7.49
CA THR A 68 8.23 0.04 -8.33
C THR A 68 7.66 -1.38 -8.36
N ALA A 69 8.52 -2.41 -8.30
CA ALA A 69 8.07 -3.80 -8.19
C ALA A 69 7.33 -4.08 -6.87
N HIS A 70 7.80 -3.49 -5.76
CA HIS A 70 7.11 -3.58 -4.47
C HIS A 70 5.72 -2.93 -4.54
N ILE A 71 5.59 -1.75 -5.16
CA ILE A 71 4.29 -1.10 -5.35
C ILE A 71 3.33 -2.02 -6.11
N ALA A 72 3.78 -2.61 -7.23
CA ALA A 72 2.96 -3.50 -8.04
C ALA A 72 2.54 -4.77 -7.29
N ASN A 73 3.45 -5.38 -6.53
CA ASN A 73 3.16 -6.60 -5.76
C ASN A 73 2.23 -6.32 -4.57
N CYS A 74 2.48 -5.23 -3.86
CA CYS A 74 1.63 -4.76 -2.77
C CYS A 74 0.18 -4.55 -3.25
N MET A 75 -0.03 -3.92 -4.41
CA MET A 75 -1.37 -3.66 -4.97
C MET A 75 -2.12 -4.93 -5.41
N LYS A 76 -1.41 -6.04 -5.70
CA LYS A 76 -2.05 -7.34 -5.95
C LYS A 76 -2.65 -7.94 -4.67
N LYS A 77 -2.10 -7.63 -3.50
CA LYS A 77 -2.62 -8.09 -2.18
C LYS A 77 -3.88 -7.32 -1.74
N VAL A 78 -4.15 -6.16 -2.33
CA VAL A 78 -5.28 -5.31 -1.95
C VAL A 78 -6.61 -5.87 -2.48
N ILE A 79 -7.57 -6.01 -1.58
CA ILE A 79 -8.97 -6.34 -1.87
C ILE A 79 -9.77 -5.04 -1.92
N ALA A 80 -10.40 -4.76 -3.07
CA ALA A 80 -11.25 -3.59 -3.24
C ALA A 80 -12.64 -3.86 -2.63
N VAL A 81 -13.19 -2.86 -1.96
CA VAL A 81 -14.48 -2.93 -1.27
C VAL A 81 -15.39 -1.79 -1.76
N ASP A 82 -16.66 -2.12 -2.03
CA ASP A 82 -17.70 -1.19 -2.42
C ASP A 82 -18.34 -0.46 -1.23
N LEU A 83 -18.99 0.66 -1.53
CA LEU A 83 -19.77 1.38 -0.53
C LEU A 83 -20.89 0.47 0.03
N LYS A 84 -20.96 0.38 1.36
CA LYS A 84 -21.91 -0.46 2.10
C LYS A 84 -21.74 -1.97 1.88
N GLN A 85 -20.65 -2.42 1.25
CA GLN A 85 -20.31 -3.84 1.22
C GLN A 85 -19.82 -4.29 2.59
N THR A 86 -20.25 -5.48 3.02
CA THR A 86 -19.74 -6.15 4.22
C THR A 86 -18.84 -7.31 3.78
N ILE A 87 -17.63 -7.37 4.33
CA ILE A 87 -16.70 -8.49 4.16
C ILE A 87 -16.77 -9.33 5.44
N GLN A 88 -16.93 -10.65 5.29
CA GLN A 88 -16.97 -11.63 6.37
C GLN A 88 -15.61 -12.31 6.53
#